data_AF-A0A9R1JKZ5-F1
#
_entry.id   AF-A0A9R1JKZ5-F1
#
_cell.length_a   1.000
_cell.length_b   1.000
_cell.length_c   1.000
_cell.angle_alpha   90.00
_cell.angle_beta   90.00
_cell.angle_gamma   90.00
#
_symmetry.space_group_name_H-M   'P 1'
#
loop_
_entity.id
_entity.type
_entity.pdbx_description
1 polymer ?
#
loop_
_entity_poly.entity_id
_entity_poly.type
_entity_poly.pdbx_seq_one_letter_code
_entity_poly.pdbx_strand_id
1 'polypeptide(L)'
;MGCGASVPNGKGRKRRSVVQEVAVFIPTIRVPVATDVVQPLRGLVSKELVDRLATLRSNVVALAEDIYHGDMSAVSELQRALEEYLPVVLGLTAKESRLEASVQFSWRTIDDDQECCLASAWYEVLSVVHMMAMLALFETNLKLIPRDGQNGAEKKVSEDSKKDVVDSLLRASGCLDYSVHHILVQIPAQIKKSFPSYLQEGMLEAISIQSLAQCVEIQLGLASECEKATLSVKRRLACEQVSYFSKAHYCLSGCDTSDSYGKKLLLFLKWKWMDAKVARITTQTLKLLICDIINTMFHLITFQAVAYYYHALVLDKGSEPTNHISAVCCLSAADDILAESKRACLSFCLANPITRSD
;
A
#
# COMPACT_ATOMS: atom_id res chain seq x y z
N MET A 1 -53.25 -28.82 -7.89
CA MET A 1 -53.70 -27.95 -6.78
C MET A 1 -52.53 -27.02 -6.48
N GLY A 2 -52.41 -25.87 -7.15
CA GLY A 2 -53.06 -24.59 -6.85
C GLY A 2 -52.23 -23.87 -5.78
N CYS A 3 -51.70 -22.64 -5.89
CA CYS A 3 -51.96 -21.45 -6.71
C CYS A 3 -50.66 -20.58 -6.73
N GLY A 4 -50.30 -19.82 -7.79
CA GLY A 4 -50.66 -18.39 -8.03
C GLY A 4 -49.62 -17.42 -7.41
N ALA A 5 -49.14 -16.29 -7.96
CA ALA A 5 -49.38 -15.53 -9.18
C ALA A 5 -48.17 -14.57 -9.43
N SER A 6 -48.14 -13.95 -10.61
CA SER A 6 -47.08 -13.13 -11.21
C SER A 6 -47.18 -11.61 -10.96
N VAL A 7 -46.02 -10.98 -10.64
CA VAL A 7 -45.41 -9.59 -10.82
C VAL A 7 -46.29 -8.31 -10.83
N PRO A 8 -45.81 -7.08 -10.44
CA PRO A 8 -44.73 -6.33 -11.15
C PRO A 8 -43.85 -5.32 -10.36
N ASN A 9 -42.69 -4.98 -10.94
CA ASN A 9 -41.94 -3.71 -10.88
C ASN A 9 -41.59 -3.04 -9.52
N GLY A 10 -40.33 -3.19 -9.13
CA GLY A 10 -39.58 -2.17 -8.38
C GLY A 10 -38.26 -1.88 -9.09
N LYS A 11 -38.15 -0.73 -9.76
CA LYS A 11 -36.91 -0.21 -10.35
C LYS A 11 -35.90 0.14 -9.23
N GLY A 12 -35.25 -0.86 -8.67
CA GLY A 12 -34.02 -0.68 -7.91
C GLY A 12 -32.84 -0.86 -8.85
N ARG A 13 -32.30 0.24 -9.41
CA ARG A 13 -30.93 0.22 -9.91
C ARG A 13 -30.05 -0.21 -8.74
N LYS A 14 -29.68 -1.49 -8.67
CA LYS A 14 -28.52 -1.92 -7.87
C LYS A 14 -27.36 -1.12 -8.44
N ARG A 15 -26.98 -0.03 -7.76
CA ARG A 15 -25.65 0.57 -7.92
C ARG A 15 -24.70 -0.61 -7.69
N ARG A 16 -24.14 -1.14 -8.79
CA ARG A 16 -22.89 -1.90 -8.69
C ARG A 16 -21.93 -0.86 -8.11
N SER A 17 -21.68 -0.92 -6.80
CA SER A 17 -20.51 -0.26 -6.24
C SER A 17 -19.35 -0.91 -6.96
N VAL A 18 -18.80 -0.21 -7.95
CA VAL A 18 -17.51 -0.57 -8.52
C VAL A 18 -16.56 -0.44 -7.33
N VAL A 19 -16.27 -1.58 -6.69
CA VAL A 19 -15.20 -1.67 -5.72
C VAL A 19 -13.97 -1.35 -6.54
N GLN A 20 -13.40 -0.17 -6.33
CA GLN A 20 -12.15 0.19 -6.97
C GLN A 20 -11.15 -0.88 -6.56
N GLU A 21 -10.59 -1.59 -7.53
CA GLU A 21 -9.62 -2.62 -7.26
C GLU A 21 -8.39 -1.93 -6.66
N VAL A 22 -8.02 -2.28 -5.44
CA VAL A 22 -6.87 -1.71 -4.73
C VAL A 22 -5.94 -2.85 -4.39
N ALA A 23 -4.82 -2.95 -5.11
CA ALA A 23 -3.78 -3.94 -4.82
C ALA A 23 -2.94 -3.51 -3.61
N VAL A 24 -2.61 -2.23 -3.57
CA VAL A 24 -1.81 -1.53 -2.56
C VAL A 24 -2.61 -0.35 -2.04
N PHE A 25 -2.86 -0.28 -0.73
CA PHE A 25 -3.45 0.91 -0.16
C PHE A 25 -2.44 2.06 -0.17
N ILE A 26 -2.79 3.13 -0.87
CA ILE A 26 -1.98 4.34 -0.96
C ILE A 26 -2.63 5.40 -0.06
N PRO A 27 -1.86 6.02 0.83
CA PRO A 27 -2.28 7.23 1.49
C PRO A 27 -2.61 8.39 0.53
N THR A 28 -3.22 9.44 1.08
CA THR A 28 -3.51 10.66 0.32
C THR A 28 -2.24 11.19 -0.35
N ILE A 29 -2.28 11.31 -1.68
CA ILE A 29 -1.27 12.05 -2.43
C ILE A 29 -1.47 13.53 -2.08
N ARG A 30 -0.37 14.21 -1.76
CA ARG A 30 -0.40 15.65 -1.45
C ARG A 30 -0.15 16.45 -2.72
N VAL A 31 -0.40 17.74 -2.71
CA VAL A 31 -0.02 18.65 -3.79
C VAL A 31 0.72 19.82 -3.14
N PRO A 32 1.97 20.11 -3.54
CA PRO A 32 2.68 21.27 -3.04
C PRO A 32 1.99 22.54 -3.55
N VAL A 33 1.87 23.55 -2.70
CA VAL A 33 1.31 24.84 -3.08
C VAL A 33 2.44 25.77 -3.51
N ALA A 34 2.16 26.64 -4.49
CA ALA A 34 3.10 27.66 -4.91
C ALA A 34 3.54 28.51 -3.71
N THR A 35 4.85 28.68 -3.56
CA THR A 35 5.46 29.34 -2.40
C THR A 35 6.51 30.33 -2.86
N ASP A 36 6.52 31.54 -2.27
CA ASP A 36 7.60 32.49 -2.51
C ASP A 36 8.87 32.08 -1.75
N VAL A 37 9.80 31.47 -2.49
CA VAL A 37 11.14 31.15 -1.98
C VAL A 37 12.15 32.26 -2.24
N VAL A 38 11.80 33.25 -3.07
CA VAL A 38 12.74 34.26 -3.57
C VAL A 38 12.90 35.41 -2.57
N GLN A 39 11.79 35.94 -2.05
CA GLN A 39 11.87 37.01 -1.06
C GLN A 39 12.58 36.59 0.24
N PRO A 40 12.26 35.44 0.86
CA PRO A 40 12.84 35.09 2.15
C PRO A 40 14.34 34.77 2.10
N LEU A 41 14.84 34.32 0.95
CA LEU A 41 16.26 33.98 0.75
C LEU A 41 17.08 35.11 0.11
N ARG A 42 16.44 36.25 -0.20
CA ARG A 42 17.11 37.38 -0.86
C ARG A 42 18.25 37.92 0.01
N GLY A 43 19.46 37.91 -0.54
CA GLY A 43 20.66 38.40 0.15
C GLY A 43 21.26 37.41 1.15
N LEU A 44 20.60 36.28 1.41
CA LEU A 44 21.14 35.18 2.23
C LEU A 44 21.84 34.12 1.38
N VAL A 45 21.37 33.93 0.14
CA VAL A 45 21.87 32.93 -0.81
C VAL A 45 22.14 33.61 -2.16
N SER A 46 23.04 33.03 -2.97
CA SER A 46 23.29 33.53 -4.33
C SER A 46 22.00 33.49 -5.16
N LYS A 47 21.83 34.50 -6.03
CA LYS A 47 20.65 34.61 -6.88
C LYS A 47 20.43 33.36 -7.74
N GLU A 48 21.50 32.80 -8.29
CA GLU A 48 21.45 31.59 -9.11
C GLU A 48 20.84 30.39 -8.37
N LEU A 49 21.22 30.18 -7.11
CA LEU A 49 20.69 29.06 -6.30
C LEU A 49 19.23 29.28 -5.92
N VAL A 50 18.85 30.53 -5.62
CA VAL A 50 17.45 30.89 -5.33
C VAL A 50 16.58 30.71 -6.57
N ASP A 51 17.04 31.16 -7.73
CA ASP A 51 16.33 31.00 -9.00
C ASP A 51 16.20 29.51 -9.38
N ARG A 52 17.25 28.72 -9.14
CA ARG A 52 17.21 27.26 -9.33
C ARG A 52 16.21 26.58 -8.39
N LEU A 53 16.21 26.92 -7.10
CA LEU A 53 15.26 26.40 -6.13
C LEU A 53 13.81 26.74 -6.52
N ALA A 54 13.56 27.99 -6.92
CA ALA A 54 12.25 28.46 -7.36
C ALA A 54 11.76 27.72 -8.61
N THR A 55 12.65 27.51 -9.58
CA THR A 55 12.35 26.80 -10.83
C THR A 55 12.00 25.34 -10.57
N LEU A 56 12.82 24.64 -9.79
CA LEU A 56 12.59 23.23 -9.45
C LEU A 56 11.28 23.06 -8.66
N ARG A 57 11.03 23.90 -7.66
CA ARG A 57 9.76 23.85 -6.92
C ARG A 57 8.56 24.11 -7.83
N SER A 58 8.63 25.10 -8.71
CA SER A 58 7.54 25.41 -9.65
C SER A 58 7.25 24.25 -10.60
N ASN A 59 8.30 23.55 -11.07
CA ASN A 59 8.15 22.35 -11.89
C ASN A 59 7.44 21.21 -11.13
N VAL A 60 7.85 20.97 -9.87
CA VAL A 60 7.19 19.97 -9.00
C VAL A 60 5.72 20.31 -8.77
N VAL A 61 5.39 21.59 -8.54
CA VAL A 61 4.00 22.05 -8.37
C VAL A 61 3.19 21.79 -9.63
N ALA A 62 3.70 22.18 -10.81
CA ALA A 62 2.99 21.98 -12.07
C ALA A 62 2.70 20.49 -12.35
N LEU A 63 3.71 19.63 -12.22
CA LEU A 63 3.56 18.19 -12.45
C LEU A 63 2.63 17.52 -11.43
N ALA A 64 2.62 17.99 -10.17
CA ALA A 64 1.70 17.48 -9.16
C ALA A 64 0.24 17.88 -9.44
N GLU A 65 0.01 19.08 -9.99
CA GLU A 65 -1.32 19.52 -10.43
C GLU A 65 -1.80 18.71 -11.66
N ASP A 66 -0.91 18.36 -12.59
CA ASP A 66 -1.27 17.51 -13.74
C ASP A 66 -1.77 16.13 -13.29
N ILE A 67 -1.12 15.52 -12.31
CA ILE A 67 -1.56 14.26 -11.70
C ILE A 67 -2.91 14.44 -10.97
N TYR A 68 -3.09 15.55 -10.27
CA TYR A 68 -4.37 15.89 -9.62
C TYR A 68 -5.52 15.99 -10.63
N HIS A 69 -5.26 16.53 -11.82
CA HIS A 69 -6.23 16.60 -12.91
C HIS A 69 -6.41 15.29 -13.70
N GLY A 70 -5.73 14.21 -13.29
CA GLY A 70 -5.91 12.86 -13.82
C GLY A 70 -4.90 12.44 -14.88
N ASP A 71 -3.87 13.24 -15.17
CA ASP A 71 -2.79 12.84 -16.06
C ASP A 71 -1.80 11.90 -15.35
N MET A 72 -2.13 10.61 -15.36
CA MET A 72 -1.29 9.56 -14.79
C MET A 72 0.02 9.34 -15.57
N SER A 73 0.23 9.98 -16.73
CA SER A 73 1.50 9.88 -17.46
C SER A 73 2.62 10.67 -16.78
N ALA A 74 2.28 11.78 -16.11
CA ALA A 74 3.20 12.68 -15.43
C ALA A 74 3.86 12.12 -14.15
N VAL A 75 3.47 10.91 -13.70
CA VAL A 75 3.96 10.29 -12.46
C VAL A 75 5.48 10.07 -12.50
N SER A 76 6.00 9.59 -13.63
CA SER A 76 7.44 9.33 -13.80
C SER A 76 8.25 10.61 -13.88
N GLU A 77 7.72 11.63 -14.58
CA GLU A 77 8.32 12.96 -14.64
C GLU A 77 8.35 13.63 -13.27
N LEU A 78 7.28 13.50 -12.49
CA LEU A 78 7.22 14.03 -11.12
C LEU A 78 8.22 13.35 -10.20
N GLN A 79 8.39 12.02 -10.25
CA GLN A 79 9.43 11.35 -9.48
C GLN A 79 10.82 11.92 -9.78
N ARG A 80 11.17 12.07 -11.06
CA ARG A 80 12.46 12.66 -11.45
C ARG A 80 12.59 14.11 -10.99
N ALA A 81 11.53 14.91 -11.10
CA ALA A 81 11.55 16.30 -10.63
C ALA A 81 11.79 16.39 -9.11
N LEU A 82 11.21 15.47 -8.33
CA LEU A 82 11.44 15.38 -6.88
C LEU A 82 12.89 14.96 -6.57
N GLU A 83 13.46 14.02 -7.32
CA GLU A 83 14.87 13.61 -7.19
C GLU A 83 15.86 14.75 -7.49
N GLU A 84 15.54 15.62 -8.46
CA GLU A 84 16.34 16.81 -8.78
C GLU A 84 16.17 17.94 -7.74
N TYR A 85 14.97 18.07 -7.18
CA TYR A 85 14.62 19.09 -6.20
C TYR A 85 15.20 18.79 -4.81
N LEU A 86 15.15 17.54 -4.36
CA LEU A 86 15.51 17.12 -3.00
C LEU A 86 16.92 17.57 -2.57
N PRO A 87 18.00 17.41 -3.36
CA PRO A 87 19.34 17.87 -2.97
C PRO A 87 19.42 19.38 -2.74
N VAL A 88 18.63 20.17 -3.47
CA VAL A 88 18.63 21.64 -3.34
C VAL A 88 17.94 22.05 -2.04
N VAL A 89 16.81 21.41 -1.69
CA VAL A 89 16.12 21.65 -0.41
C VAL A 89 16.98 21.19 0.78
N LEU A 90 17.68 20.06 0.66
CA LEU A 90 18.60 19.59 1.70
C LEU A 90 19.69 20.63 2.01
N GLY A 91 20.12 21.44 1.04
CA GLY A 91 21.02 22.57 1.26
C GLY A 91 20.50 23.59 2.29
N LEU A 92 19.19 23.78 2.38
CA LEU A 92 18.56 24.67 3.38
C LEU A 92 18.60 24.07 4.79
N THR A 93 18.72 22.75 4.91
CA THR A 93 18.80 22.04 6.21
C THR A 93 20.20 22.03 6.81
N ALA A 94 21.22 22.46 6.05
CA ALA A 94 22.59 22.49 6.53
C ALA A 94 22.73 23.39 7.77
N LYS A 95 23.26 22.86 8.88
CA LYS A 95 23.37 23.61 10.15
C LYS A 95 24.14 24.93 10.03
N GLU A 96 25.10 24.99 9.11
CA GLU A 96 25.92 26.17 8.85
C GLU A 96 25.17 27.29 8.14
N SER A 97 24.13 26.96 7.36
CA SER A 97 23.40 27.95 6.55
C SER A 97 22.45 28.80 7.38
N ARG A 98 21.94 28.28 8.51
CA ARG A 98 20.90 28.92 9.35
C ARG A 98 19.61 29.26 8.57
N LEU A 99 19.34 28.54 7.47
CA LEU A 99 18.20 28.80 6.58
C LEU A 99 16.97 27.92 6.86
N GLU A 100 17.05 27.05 7.86
CA GLU A 100 16.05 26.01 8.11
C GLU A 100 14.62 26.58 8.25
N ALA A 101 14.45 27.67 8.98
CA ALA A 101 13.15 28.32 9.19
C ALA A 101 12.91 29.53 8.28
N SER A 102 13.76 29.75 7.26
CA SER A 102 13.70 30.97 6.43
C SER A 102 12.53 30.98 5.45
N VAL A 103 12.06 29.82 5.00
CA VAL A 103 11.00 29.68 4.00
C VAL A 103 9.82 28.96 4.61
N GLN A 104 8.61 29.47 4.34
CA GLN A 104 7.36 28.87 4.76
C GLN A 104 6.82 28.00 3.63
N PHE A 105 6.75 26.68 3.83
CA PHE A 105 6.31 25.73 2.82
C PHE A 105 4.88 25.27 3.06
N SER A 106 4.10 25.22 1.98
CA SER A 106 2.70 24.81 1.99
C SER A 106 2.47 23.55 1.16
N TRP A 107 1.68 22.63 1.71
CA TRP A 107 1.21 21.41 1.05
C TRP A 107 -0.26 21.19 1.38
N ARG A 108 -1.05 20.84 0.36
CA ARG A 108 -2.47 20.50 0.51
C ARG A 108 -2.74 19.02 0.23
N THR A 109 -3.75 18.46 0.85
CA THR A 109 -4.27 17.13 0.50
C THR A 109 -5.26 17.21 -0.66
N ILE A 110 -5.30 16.19 -1.51
CA ILE A 110 -6.29 16.06 -2.59
C ILE A 110 -7.73 15.95 -2.06
N ASP A 111 -7.91 15.34 -0.89
CA ASP A 111 -9.23 14.86 -0.47
C ASP A 111 -10.05 15.92 0.29
N ASP A 112 -9.41 16.65 1.22
CA ASP A 112 -10.09 17.59 2.14
C ASP A 112 -9.67 19.05 1.96
N ASP A 113 -8.83 19.35 0.96
CA ASP A 113 -8.21 20.68 0.73
C ASP A 113 -7.57 21.28 1.99
N GLN A 114 -7.18 20.42 2.95
CA GLN A 114 -6.48 20.83 4.15
C GLN A 114 -5.05 21.19 3.79
N GLU A 115 -4.73 22.46 3.91
CA GLU A 115 -3.40 22.99 3.71
C GLU A 115 -2.61 23.00 5.03
N CYS A 116 -1.43 22.38 5.01
CA CYS A 116 -0.46 22.45 6.09
C CYS A 116 0.71 23.33 5.65
N CYS A 117 0.89 24.43 6.38
CA CYS A 117 1.83 25.49 6.07
C CYS A 117 2.82 25.67 7.24
N LEU A 118 4.11 25.35 7.01
CA LEU A 118 5.12 25.35 8.07
C LEU A 118 6.44 26.00 7.60
N ALA A 119 7.00 26.86 8.45
CA ALA A 119 8.31 27.46 8.26
C ALA A 119 9.43 26.50 8.71
N SER A 120 9.66 25.46 7.93
CA SER A 120 10.69 24.46 8.19
C SER A 120 11.14 23.76 6.91
N ALA A 121 12.44 23.84 6.61
CA ALA A 121 13.06 23.12 5.51
C ALA A 121 13.02 21.61 5.73
N TRP A 122 13.11 21.14 6.98
CA TRP A 122 12.95 19.72 7.28
C TRP A 122 11.52 19.22 7.01
N TYR A 123 10.50 20.06 7.24
CA TYR A 123 9.12 19.73 6.83
C TYR A 123 8.99 19.62 5.30
N GLU A 124 9.67 20.48 4.55
CA GLU A 124 9.70 20.38 3.09
C GLU A 124 10.38 19.08 2.64
N VAL A 125 11.55 18.74 3.21
CA VAL A 125 12.25 17.49 2.94
C VAL A 125 11.37 16.28 3.26
N LEU A 126 10.71 16.26 4.43
CA LEU A 126 9.74 15.23 4.80
C LEU A 126 8.64 15.12 3.75
N SER A 127 8.16 16.25 3.24
CA SER A 127 7.04 16.28 2.32
C SER A 127 7.39 15.77 0.93
N VAL A 128 8.57 16.12 0.43
CA VAL A 128 9.15 15.60 -0.81
C VAL A 128 9.37 14.09 -0.71
N VAL A 129 10.04 13.62 0.35
CA VAL A 129 10.35 12.18 0.50
C VAL A 129 9.09 11.34 0.69
N HIS A 130 8.13 11.83 1.47
CA HIS A 130 6.81 11.20 1.59
C HIS A 130 6.10 11.14 0.24
N MET A 131 6.09 12.22 -0.55
CA MET A 131 5.50 12.23 -1.89
C MET A 131 6.13 11.17 -2.79
N MET A 132 7.47 11.08 -2.81
CA MET A 132 8.18 10.04 -3.57
C MET A 132 7.71 8.63 -3.19
N ALA A 133 7.53 8.37 -1.89
CA ALA A 133 6.98 7.10 -1.44
C ALA A 133 5.54 6.87 -1.92
N MET A 134 4.68 7.88 -1.87
CA MET A 134 3.29 7.75 -2.33
C MET A 134 3.20 7.49 -3.83
N LEU A 135 4.02 8.17 -4.63
CA LEU A 135 4.08 7.95 -6.07
C LEU A 135 4.59 6.54 -6.40
N ALA A 136 5.59 6.03 -5.66
CA ALA A 136 6.06 4.67 -5.83
C ALA A 136 4.95 3.64 -5.53
N LEU A 137 4.15 3.84 -4.47
CA LEU A 137 2.96 3.02 -4.21
C LEU A 137 1.89 3.19 -5.29
N PHE A 138 1.71 4.39 -5.83
CA PHE A 138 0.79 4.66 -6.94
C PHE A 138 1.16 3.90 -8.21
N GLU A 139 2.43 3.92 -8.59
CA GLU A 139 2.95 3.14 -9.72
C GLU A 139 2.74 1.64 -9.53
N THR A 140 2.82 1.12 -8.31
CA THR A 140 2.55 -0.30 -8.06
C THR A 140 1.10 -0.67 -8.39
N ASN A 141 0.13 0.16 -8.01
CA ASN A 141 -1.27 -0.05 -8.38
C ASN A 141 -1.46 0.01 -9.90
N LEU A 142 -0.80 0.95 -10.60
CA LEU A 142 -0.86 1.02 -12.06
C LEU A 142 -0.31 -0.23 -12.76
N LYS A 143 0.69 -0.88 -12.17
CA LYS A 143 1.29 -2.12 -12.70
C LYS A 143 0.49 -3.37 -12.36
N LEU A 144 -0.10 -3.41 -11.16
CA LEU A 144 -0.82 -4.58 -10.65
C LEU A 144 -2.28 -4.65 -11.10
N ILE A 145 -2.93 -3.51 -11.34
CA ILE A 145 -4.33 -3.44 -11.77
C ILE A 145 -4.35 -3.26 -13.30
N PRO A 146 -4.80 -4.27 -14.06
CA PRO A 146 -4.93 -4.14 -15.51
C PRO A 146 -5.94 -3.04 -15.83
N ARG A 147 -5.55 -2.00 -16.58
CA ARG A 147 -6.54 -1.08 -17.16
C ARG A 147 -7.38 -1.86 -18.17
N ASP A 148 -8.71 -1.84 -18.03
CA ASP A 148 -9.68 -2.48 -18.92
C ASP A 148 -9.47 -2.05 -20.38
N GLY A 149 -8.60 -2.77 -21.09
CA GLY A 149 -8.31 -2.56 -22.51
C GLY A 149 -9.07 -3.58 -23.34
N GLN A 150 -10.36 -3.34 -23.58
CA GLN A 150 -11.24 -3.87 -24.66
C GLN A 150 -11.24 -5.37 -25.03
N ASN A 151 -10.41 -6.23 -24.43
CA ASN A 151 -10.39 -7.66 -24.69
C ASN A 151 -10.50 -8.38 -23.35
N GLY A 152 -11.60 -9.09 -23.14
CA GLY A 152 -11.93 -9.83 -21.92
C GLY A 152 -11.04 -11.05 -21.63
N ALA A 153 -9.73 -10.95 -21.90
CA ALA A 153 -8.74 -11.88 -21.41
C ALA A 153 -8.14 -11.30 -20.12
N GLU A 154 -8.27 -12.00 -19.00
CA GLU A 154 -7.52 -11.72 -17.77
C GLU A 154 -6.03 -11.60 -18.11
N LYS A 155 -5.51 -10.37 -18.18
CA LYS A 155 -4.11 -10.14 -18.50
C LYS A 155 -3.30 -10.43 -17.24
N LYS A 156 -2.83 -11.67 -17.09
CA LYS A 156 -1.92 -12.07 -16.02
C LYS A 156 -0.70 -11.13 -15.98
N VAL A 157 -0.44 -10.51 -14.84
CA VAL A 157 0.74 -9.63 -14.63
C VAL A 157 2.02 -10.44 -14.87
N SER A 158 2.93 -9.93 -15.70
CA SER A 158 4.17 -10.61 -16.05
C SER A 158 5.13 -10.70 -14.86
N GLU A 159 6.01 -11.71 -14.84
CA GLU A 159 7.00 -11.84 -13.76
C GLU A 159 7.94 -10.63 -13.66
N ASP A 160 8.36 -10.06 -14.80
CA ASP A 160 9.22 -8.87 -14.79
C ASP A 160 8.50 -7.65 -14.22
N SER A 161 7.22 -7.47 -14.54
CA SER A 161 6.40 -6.42 -13.91
C SER A 161 6.26 -6.62 -12.40
N LYS A 162 6.16 -7.87 -11.92
CA LYS A 162 6.15 -8.18 -10.48
C LYS A 162 7.49 -7.83 -9.81
N LYS A 163 8.63 -7.99 -10.49
CA LYS A 163 9.95 -7.56 -9.97
C LYS A 163 10.04 -6.04 -9.87
N ASP A 164 9.53 -5.31 -10.87
CA ASP A 164 9.49 -3.83 -10.83
C ASP A 164 8.58 -3.32 -9.71
N VAL A 165 7.49 -4.03 -9.44
CA VAL A 165 6.61 -3.77 -8.28
C VAL A 165 7.36 -3.96 -6.97
N VAL A 166 8.15 -5.03 -6.85
CA VAL A 166 9.00 -5.27 -5.67
C VAL A 166 9.99 -4.11 -5.45
N ASP A 167 10.67 -3.63 -6.49
CA ASP A 167 11.58 -2.47 -6.39
C ASP A 167 10.83 -1.22 -5.91
N SER A 168 9.66 -0.95 -6.50
CA SER A 168 8.84 0.22 -6.17
C SER A 168 8.36 0.19 -4.71
N LEU A 169 7.95 -0.99 -4.21
CA LEU A 169 7.54 -1.18 -2.81
C LEU A 169 8.71 -1.02 -1.83
N LEU A 170 9.89 -1.54 -2.18
CA LEU A 170 11.09 -1.38 -1.36
C LEU A 170 11.54 0.09 -1.30
N ARG A 171 11.46 0.81 -2.43
CA ARG A 171 11.72 2.25 -2.48
C ARG A 171 10.77 3.01 -1.57
N ALA A 172 9.46 2.75 -1.66
CA ALA A 172 8.46 3.38 -0.80
C ALA A 172 8.74 3.13 0.69
N SER A 173 9.03 1.87 1.06
CA SER A 173 9.39 1.53 2.44
C SER A 173 10.65 2.25 2.90
N GLY A 174 11.72 2.25 2.09
CA GLY A 174 12.98 2.90 2.41
C GLY A 174 12.84 4.41 2.62
N CYS A 175 12.07 5.10 1.75
CA CYS A 175 11.77 6.52 1.90
C CYS A 175 11.04 6.84 3.21
N LEU A 176 10.04 6.03 3.57
CA LEU A 176 9.25 6.24 4.78
C LEU A 176 10.03 5.88 6.06
N ASP A 177 10.80 4.80 6.03
CA ASP A 177 11.71 4.42 7.11
C ASP A 177 12.76 5.51 7.36
N TYR A 178 13.35 6.06 6.29
CA TYR A 178 14.27 7.18 6.39
C TYR A 178 13.59 8.43 6.95
N SER A 179 12.33 8.67 6.56
CA SER A 179 11.55 9.78 7.08
C SER A 179 11.39 9.70 8.60
N VAL A 180 11.07 8.52 9.13
CA VAL A 180 10.90 8.29 10.57
C VAL A 180 12.23 8.43 11.31
N HIS A 181 13.27 7.71 10.87
CA HIS A 181 14.51 7.58 11.64
C HIS A 181 15.50 8.73 11.45
N HIS A 182 15.43 9.46 10.33
CA HIS A 182 16.42 10.49 9.98
C HIS A 182 15.85 11.88 9.78
N ILE A 183 14.61 12.03 9.31
CA ILE A 183 14.00 13.34 9.07
C ILE A 183 13.21 13.82 10.30
N LEU A 184 12.28 13.02 10.82
CA LEU A 184 11.43 13.40 11.96
C LEU A 184 12.21 13.72 13.25
N VAL A 185 13.38 13.10 13.41
CA VAL A 185 14.28 13.36 14.54
C VAL A 185 14.91 14.76 14.51
N GLN A 186 15.00 15.38 13.32
CA GLN A 186 15.52 16.73 13.15
C GLN A 186 14.45 17.81 13.40
N ILE A 187 13.17 17.44 13.33
CA ILE A 187 12.05 18.36 13.47
C ILE A 187 11.69 18.55 14.94
N PRO A 188 11.68 19.78 15.47
CA PRO A 188 11.28 20.06 16.84
C PRO A 188 9.87 19.57 17.17
N ALA A 189 9.66 19.09 18.40
CA ALA A 189 8.37 18.57 18.86
C ALA A 189 7.22 19.59 18.74
N GLN A 190 7.51 20.88 18.83
CA GLN A 190 6.54 21.96 18.67
C GLN A 190 5.95 21.98 17.24
N ILE A 191 6.80 21.79 16.23
CA ILE A 191 6.39 21.75 14.81
C ILE A 191 5.64 20.44 14.52
N LYS A 192 6.04 19.33 15.14
CA LYS A 192 5.36 18.04 14.97
C LYS A 192 3.91 18.05 15.48
N LYS A 193 3.56 18.92 16.43
CA LYS A 193 2.17 19.07 16.90
C LYS A 193 1.23 19.69 15.85
N SER A 194 1.77 20.47 14.93
CA SER A 194 1.02 21.03 13.79
C SER A 194 0.94 20.06 12.61
N PHE A 195 1.51 18.87 12.71
CA PHE A 195 1.44 17.91 11.62
C PHE A 195 0.02 17.34 11.46
N PRO A 196 -0.45 17.20 10.21
CA PRO A 196 -1.62 16.41 9.90
C PRO A 196 -1.50 14.98 10.44
N SER A 197 -2.65 14.34 10.70
CA SER A 197 -2.75 12.97 11.25
C SER A 197 -1.92 11.97 10.45
N TYR A 198 -1.89 12.08 9.13
CA TYR A 198 -1.17 11.16 8.23
C TYR A 198 0.36 11.31 8.25
N LEU A 199 0.93 12.38 8.83
CA LEU A 199 2.39 12.55 9.00
C LEU A 199 2.89 12.17 10.40
N GLN A 200 2.01 11.65 11.25
CA GLN A 200 2.40 11.14 12.56
C GLN A 200 3.34 9.95 12.40
N GLU A 201 4.28 9.79 13.34
CA GLU A 201 5.34 8.78 13.30
C GLU A 201 4.79 7.37 13.06
N GLY A 202 3.82 6.93 13.87
CA GLY A 202 3.22 5.60 13.72
C GLY A 202 2.46 5.39 12.40
N MET A 203 1.96 6.46 11.76
CA MET A 203 1.35 6.36 10.43
C MET A 203 2.41 6.08 9.36
N LEU A 204 3.51 6.83 9.38
CA LEU A 204 4.62 6.64 8.44
C LEU A 204 5.25 5.25 8.61
N GLU A 205 5.44 4.80 9.85
CA GLU A 205 5.92 3.45 10.15
C GLU A 205 4.96 2.38 9.63
N ALA A 206 3.65 2.53 9.87
CA ALA A 206 2.65 1.56 9.42
C ALA A 206 2.66 1.40 7.89
N ILE A 207 2.77 2.50 7.14
CA ILE A 207 2.83 2.47 5.68
C ILE A 207 4.17 1.89 5.19
N SER A 208 5.29 2.21 5.85
CA SER A 208 6.59 1.60 5.53
C SER A 208 6.53 0.09 5.65
N ILE A 209 6.01 -0.41 6.78
CA ILE A 209 5.90 -1.84 7.05
C ILE A 209 4.83 -2.50 6.15
N GLN A 210 3.74 -1.81 5.82
CA GLN A 210 2.76 -2.27 4.82
C GLN A 210 3.44 -2.54 3.48
N SER A 211 4.31 -1.63 3.04
CA SER A 211 5.02 -1.75 1.77
C SER A 211 5.95 -2.97 1.77
N LEU A 212 6.65 -3.24 2.88
CA LEU A 212 7.42 -4.49 3.05
C LEU A 212 6.53 -5.73 3.04
N ALA A 213 5.40 -5.69 3.74
CA ALA A 213 4.47 -6.82 3.80
C ALA A 213 3.95 -7.20 2.41
N GLN A 214 3.64 -6.19 1.59
CA GLN A 214 3.22 -6.41 0.20
C GLN A 214 4.37 -6.83 -0.71
N CYS A 215 5.59 -6.38 -0.46
CA CYS A 215 6.77 -6.89 -1.17
C CYS A 215 6.87 -8.42 -0.96
N VAL A 216 6.73 -8.88 0.29
CA VAL A 216 6.70 -10.30 0.62
C VAL A 216 5.48 -11.01 0.01
N GLU A 217 4.32 -10.36 -0.07
CA GLU A 217 3.12 -10.88 -0.76
C GLU A 217 3.42 -11.20 -2.24
N ILE A 218 4.04 -10.27 -2.95
CA ILE A 218 4.42 -10.44 -4.36
C ILE A 218 5.49 -11.53 -4.51
N GLN A 219 6.51 -11.55 -3.64
CA GLN A 219 7.54 -12.59 -3.63
C GLN A 219 6.96 -13.98 -3.34
N LEU A 220 5.99 -14.09 -2.44
CA LEU A 220 5.28 -15.34 -2.17
C LEU A 220 4.47 -15.78 -3.39
N GLY A 221 3.83 -14.85 -4.10
CA GLY A 221 3.16 -15.12 -5.37
C GLY A 221 4.12 -15.68 -6.42
N LEU A 222 5.27 -15.05 -6.63
CA LEU A 222 6.33 -15.52 -7.54
C LEU A 222 6.88 -16.90 -7.12
N ALA A 223 7.17 -17.09 -5.83
CA ALA A 223 7.62 -18.37 -5.31
C ALA A 223 6.56 -19.47 -5.47
N SER A 224 5.27 -19.11 -5.43
CA SER A 224 4.18 -20.06 -5.64
C SER A 224 4.13 -20.58 -7.08
N GLU A 225 4.44 -19.71 -8.05
CA GLU A 225 4.53 -20.02 -9.48
C GLU A 225 5.86 -20.71 -9.87
N CYS A 226 6.90 -20.58 -9.04
CA CYS A 226 8.22 -21.15 -9.31
C CYS A 226 8.32 -22.63 -8.87
N GLU A 227 8.58 -23.53 -9.82
CA GLU A 227 8.80 -24.96 -9.55
C GLU A 227 10.03 -25.22 -8.66
N LYS A 228 11.06 -24.37 -8.76
CA LYS A 228 12.30 -24.49 -7.98
C LYS A 228 12.15 -24.03 -6.53
N ALA A 229 11.09 -23.27 -6.22
CA ALA A 229 10.89 -22.74 -4.88
C ALA A 229 10.36 -23.82 -3.93
N THR A 230 11.18 -24.20 -2.96
CA THR A 230 10.80 -25.23 -1.97
C THR A 230 9.65 -24.76 -1.08
N LEU A 231 8.88 -25.71 -0.53
CA LEU A 231 7.83 -25.42 0.46
C LEU A 231 8.36 -24.65 1.69
N SER A 232 9.63 -24.87 2.06
CA SER A 232 10.29 -24.12 3.14
C SER A 232 10.40 -22.63 2.82
N VAL A 233 10.73 -22.28 1.57
CA VAL A 233 10.78 -20.88 1.11
C VAL A 233 9.40 -20.25 1.16
N LYS A 234 8.37 -20.91 0.60
CA LYS A 234 6.98 -20.40 0.59
C LYS A 234 6.46 -20.18 2.02
N ARG A 235 6.71 -21.13 2.93
CA ARG A 235 6.34 -21.01 4.34
C ARG A 235 7.05 -19.85 5.04
N ARG A 236 8.35 -19.66 4.80
CA ARG A 236 9.10 -18.54 5.40
C ARG A 236 8.50 -17.20 5.00
N LEU A 237 8.26 -17.02 3.70
CA LEU A 237 7.64 -15.81 3.16
C LEU A 237 6.24 -15.58 3.74
N ALA A 238 5.41 -16.63 3.83
CA ALA A 238 4.08 -16.51 4.44
C ALA A 238 4.14 -16.14 5.94
N CYS A 239 5.09 -16.69 6.70
CA CYS A 239 5.31 -16.29 8.10
C CYS A 239 5.76 -14.84 8.23
N GLU A 240 6.69 -14.41 7.37
CA GLU A 240 7.22 -13.05 7.33
C GLU A 240 6.12 -12.04 6.98
N GLN A 241 5.27 -12.35 5.99
CA GLN A 241 4.11 -11.54 5.60
C GLN A 241 3.17 -11.31 6.79
N VAL A 242 2.82 -12.35 7.56
CA VAL A 242 1.98 -12.24 8.76
C VAL A 242 2.64 -11.35 9.81
N SER A 243 3.96 -11.48 9.99
CA SER A 243 4.72 -10.68 10.95
C SER A 243 4.69 -9.19 10.59
N TYR A 244 4.94 -8.85 9.33
CA TYR A 244 4.91 -7.45 8.90
C TYR A 244 3.51 -6.83 9.01
N PHE A 245 2.45 -7.49 8.52
CA PHE A 245 1.10 -6.91 8.66
C PHE A 245 0.66 -6.78 10.12
N SER A 246 1.06 -7.71 11.00
CA SER A 246 0.84 -7.57 12.44
C SER A 246 1.57 -6.36 13.02
N LYS A 247 2.82 -6.12 12.61
CA LYS A 247 3.62 -4.99 13.07
C LYS A 247 3.06 -3.66 12.54
N ALA A 248 2.67 -3.59 11.26
CA ALA A 248 2.03 -2.43 10.67
C ALA A 248 0.73 -2.06 11.40
N HIS A 249 -0.11 -3.05 11.71
CA HIS A 249 -1.32 -2.83 12.50
C HIS A 249 -1.01 -2.34 13.92
N TYR A 250 0.06 -2.83 14.54
CA TYR A 250 0.46 -2.40 15.88
C TYR A 250 0.95 -0.94 15.92
N CYS A 251 1.67 -0.47 14.89
CA CYS A 251 2.12 0.93 14.79
C CYS A 251 0.96 1.93 14.89
N LEU A 252 -0.25 1.55 14.44
CA LEU A 252 -1.44 2.40 14.51
C LEU A 252 -2.12 2.43 15.89
N SER A 253 -1.77 1.53 16.81
CA SER A 253 -2.46 1.41 18.10
C SER A 253 -2.31 2.63 19.02
N GLY A 254 -1.29 3.46 18.77
CA GLY A 254 -1.04 4.73 19.47
C GLY A 254 -1.39 5.98 18.65
N CYS A 255 -1.88 5.82 17.42
CA CYS A 255 -2.21 6.95 16.54
C CYS A 255 -3.69 7.34 16.66
N ASP A 256 -3.99 8.62 16.42
CA ASP A 256 -5.37 9.03 16.19
C ASP A 256 -5.82 8.56 14.80
N THR A 257 -6.59 7.47 14.77
CA THR A 257 -7.21 6.94 13.55
C THR A 257 -8.69 7.30 13.49
N SER A 258 -9.11 8.42 14.06
CA SER A 258 -10.51 8.86 14.04
C SER A 258 -10.93 9.45 12.69
N ASP A 259 -9.98 9.92 11.90
CA ASP A 259 -10.20 10.43 10.56
C ASP A 259 -10.59 9.32 9.56
N SER A 260 -11.13 9.72 8.42
CA SER A 260 -11.53 8.82 7.33
C SER A 260 -10.33 7.99 6.84
N TYR A 261 -9.18 8.63 6.75
CA TYR A 261 -7.91 8.05 6.32
C TYR A 261 -7.43 6.94 7.26
N GLY A 262 -7.23 7.22 8.54
CA GLY A 262 -6.72 6.26 9.52
C GLY A 262 -7.66 5.07 9.70
N LYS A 263 -8.98 5.30 9.68
CA LYS A 263 -9.97 4.21 9.68
C LYS A 263 -9.77 3.27 8.50
N LYS A 264 -9.58 3.82 7.30
CA LYS A 264 -9.48 3.01 6.09
C LYS A 264 -8.15 2.25 6.00
N LEU A 265 -7.04 2.87 6.42
CA LEU A 265 -5.76 2.18 6.57
C LEU A 265 -5.87 1.01 7.56
N LEU A 266 -6.51 1.22 8.72
CA LEU A 266 -6.72 0.18 9.72
C LEU A 266 -7.53 -1.01 9.16
N LEU A 267 -8.61 -0.72 8.43
CA LEU A 267 -9.41 -1.75 7.77
C LEU A 267 -8.61 -2.51 6.71
N PHE A 268 -7.78 -1.82 5.93
CA PHE A 268 -6.91 -2.44 4.94
C PHE A 268 -5.88 -3.37 5.60
N LEU A 269 -5.18 -2.91 6.63
CA LEU A 269 -4.19 -3.71 7.35
C LEU A 269 -4.83 -4.92 8.03
N LYS A 270 -6.02 -4.74 8.62
CA LYS A 270 -6.78 -5.85 9.20
C LYS A 270 -7.12 -6.90 8.15
N TRP A 271 -7.62 -6.47 6.98
CA TRP A 271 -7.93 -7.37 5.87
C TRP A 271 -6.67 -8.13 5.41
N LYS A 272 -5.59 -7.42 5.05
CA LYS A 272 -4.36 -8.03 4.56
C LYS A 272 -3.68 -8.93 5.59
N TRP A 273 -3.77 -8.60 6.88
CA TRP A 273 -3.29 -9.46 7.94
C TRP A 273 -4.04 -10.80 8.02
N MET A 274 -5.36 -10.79 7.81
CA MET A 274 -6.14 -12.04 7.74
C MET A 274 -5.77 -12.86 6.50
N ASP A 275 -5.62 -12.24 5.33
CA ASP A 275 -5.17 -12.93 4.12
C ASP A 275 -3.80 -13.59 4.31
N ALA A 276 -2.85 -12.89 4.94
CA ALA A 276 -1.54 -13.44 5.26
C ALA A 276 -1.65 -14.65 6.21
N LYS A 277 -2.55 -14.62 7.20
CA LYS A 277 -2.78 -15.76 8.10
C LYS A 277 -3.32 -16.98 7.34
N VAL A 278 -4.25 -16.79 6.41
CA VAL A 278 -4.75 -17.87 5.55
C VAL A 278 -3.62 -18.45 4.73
N ALA A 279 -2.82 -17.62 4.05
CA ALA A 279 -1.67 -18.06 3.24
C ALA A 279 -0.63 -18.86 4.05
N ARG A 280 -0.39 -18.47 5.31
CA ARG A 280 0.50 -19.21 6.21
C ARG A 280 -0.06 -20.59 6.55
N ILE A 281 -1.36 -20.69 6.82
CA ILE A 281 -1.98 -21.98 7.16
C ILE A 281 -2.00 -22.89 5.94
N THR A 282 -2.38 -22.40 4.75
CA THR A 282 -2.41 -23.20 3.53
C THR A 282 -1.02 -23.73 3.16
N THR A 283 0.03 -22.91 3.25
CA THR A 283 1.42 -23.37 3.04
C THR A 283 1.88 -24.38 4.09
N GLN A 284 1.35 -24.34 5.31
CA GLN A 284 1.64 -25.32 6.36
C GLN A 284 0.92 -26.65 6.12
N THR A 285 -0.33 -26.64 5.66
CA THR A 285 -1.12 -27.84 5.34
C THR A 285 -0.59 -28.56 4.10
N LEU A 286 -0.10 -27.83 3.08
CA LEU A 286 0.58 -28.45 1.92
C LEU A 286 1.80 -29.29 2.33
N LYS A 287 2.50 -28.94 3.42
CA LYS A 287 3.63 -29.74 3.94
C LYS A 287 3.19 -31.07 4.55
N LEU A 288 1.94 -31.17 5.03
CA LEU A 288 1.37 -32.40 5.62
C LEU A 288 0.67 -33.27 4.58
N LEU A 289 0.21 -32.69 3.46
CA LEU A 289 -0.46 -33.39 2.37
C LEU A 289 0.46 -33.79 1.22
N ILE A 290 1.66 -33.21 1.11
CA ILE A 290 2.61 -33.47 0.02
C ILE A 290 3.86 -34.13 0.59
N CYS A 291 3.68 -35.34 1.13
CA CYS A 291 4.75 -36.33 1.09
C CYS A 291 4.54 -37.34 -0.05
N ASP A 292 3.34 -37.40 -0.64
CA ASP A 292 3.07 -38.16 -1.85
C ASP A 292 2.03 -37.39 -2.70
N ILE A 293 2.28 -37.29 -4.01
CA ILE A 293 1.32 -36.95 -5.10
C ILE A 293 1.31 -35.48 -5.62
N ILE A 294 2.15 -35.29 -6.66
CA ILE A 294 1.89 -34.66 -7.97
C ILE A 294 1.49 -33.17 -8.04
N ASN A 295 2.49 -32.34 -8.40
CA ASN A 295 2.73 -31.78 -9.73
C ASN A 295 1.59 -31.45 -10.75
N THR A 296 0.35 -31.12 -10.35
CA THR A 296 -0.57 -30.54 -11.35
C THR A 296 -1.63 -29.58 -10.79
N MET A 297 -1.78 -28.47 -11.52
CA MET A 297 -2.92 -27.55 -11.60
C MET A 297 -3.06 -26.43 -10.57
N PHE A 298 -2.55 -25.28 -11.01
CA PHE A 298 -2.83 -23.93 -10.53
C PHE A 298 -4.05 -23.38 -11.30
N HIS A 299 -5.16 -23.11 -10.62
CA HIS A 299 -6.09 -22.04 -10.97
C HIS A 299 -6.89 -21.62 -9.73
N LEU A 300 -6.96 -20.30 -9.56
CA LEU A 300 -7.68 -19.55 -8.53
C LEU A 300 -9.17 -19.96 -8.48
N ILE A 301 -9.78 -20.02 -7.29
CA ILE A 301 -11.24 -20.12 -7.00
C ILE A 301 -11.90 -21.53 -6.95
N THR A 302 -11.15 -22.64 -6.86
CA THR A 302 -11.75 -23.99 -6.63
C THR A 302 -11.25 -24.74 -5.39
N PHE A 303 -10.55 -24.07 -4.48
CA PHE A 303 -9.88 -24.70 -3.34
C PHE A 303 -10.79 -25.43 -2.33
N GLN A 304 -12.08 -25.11 -2.24
CA GLN A 304 -12.98 -25.85 -1.34
C GLN A 304 -13.38 -27.22 -1.91
N ALA A 305 -13.72 -27.35 -3.20
CA ALA A 305 -14.21 -28.61 -3.78
C ALA A 305 -13.11 -29.67 -3.99
N VAL A 306 -11.89 -29.22 -4.29
CA VAL A 306 -10.74 -30.10 -4.52
C VAL A 306 -10.20 -30.68 -3.21
N ALA A 307 -10.27 -29.92 -2.11
CA ALA A 307 -9.91 -30.40 -0.77
C ALA A 307 -10.86 -31.51 -0.28
N TYR A 308 -12.18 -31.44 -0.54
CA TYR A 308 -13.12 -32.51 -0.21
C TYR A 308 -12.91 -33.79 -1.06
N TYR A 309 -12.54 -33.64 -2.33
CA TYR A 309 -12.22 -34.78 -3.21
C TYR A 309 -10.95 -35.52 -2.76
N TYR A 310 -9.89 -34.80 -2.38
CA TYR A 310 -8.66 -35.43 -1.87
C TYR A 310 -8.79 -35.93 -0.42
N HIS A 311 -9.65 -35.33 0.40
CA HIS A 311 -10.01 -35.87 1.73
C HIS A 311 -10.67 -37.26 1.63
N ALA A 312 -11.49 -37.50 0.60
CA ALA A 312 -12.09 -38.82 0.33
C ALA A 312 -11.08 -39.86 -0.19
N LEU A 313 -10.03 -39.42 -0.90
CA LEU A 313 -8.95 -40.28 -1.43
C LEU A 313 -7.89 -40.65 -0.37
N VAL A 314 -7.60 -39.73 0.56
CA VAL A 314 -6.68 -39.98 1.70
C VAL A 314 -7.22 -41.04 2.66
N LEU A 315 -8.55 -41.22 2.73
CA LEU A 315 -9.18 -42.30 3.49
C LEU A 315 -8.92 -43.70 2.93
N ASP A 316 -8.39 -43.84 1.71
CA ASP A 316 -8.18 -45.16 1.10
C ASP A 316 -6.76 -45.70 1.29
N LYS A 317 -5.71 -44.86 1.44
CA LYS A 317 -4.31 -45.35 1.44
C LYS A 317 -3.32 -44.49 2.26
N GLY A 318 -3.22 -44.76 3.56
CA GLY A 318 -1.96 -44.67 4.33
C GLY A 318 -1.47 -43.31 4.83
N SER A 319 -1.54 -43.08 6.15
CA SER A 319 -0.48 -42.62 7.07
C SER A 319 -1.11 -42.36 8.46
N GLU A 320 -0.34 -42.17 9.52
CA GLU A 320 -0.88 -42.12 10.89
C GLU A 320 -2.04 -41.09 11.09
N PRO A 321 -3.14 -41.48 11.76
CA PRO A 321 -4.37 -40.67 11.88
C PRO A 321 -4.17 -39.30 12.55
N THR A 322 -3.13 -39.12 13.37
CA THR A 322 -2.78 -37.88 14.07
C THR A 322 -2.36 -36.74 13.13
N ASN A 323 -1.68 -37.06 12.03
CA ASN A 323 -1.28 -36.07 11.02
C ASN A 323 -2.48 -35.60 10.19
N HIS A 324 -3.44 -36.49 9.93
CA HIS A 324 -4.67 -36.18 9.20
C HIS A 324 -5.61 -35.28 10.02
N ILE A 325 -5.78 -35.57 11.32
CA ILE A 325 -6.57 -34.71 12.22
C ILE A 325 -5.96 -33.30 12.28
N SER A 326 -4.63 -33.20 12.41
CA SER A 326 -3.93 -31.91 12.44
C SER A 326 -4.13 -31.12 11.14
N ALA A 327 -4.07 -31.79 9.98
CA ALA A 327 -4.31 -31.16 8.69
C ALA A 327 -5.77 -30.67 8.54
N VAL A 328 -6.75 -31.46 8.95
CA VAL A 328 -8.17 -31.09 8.94
C VAL A 328 -8.44 -29.90 9.87
N CYS A 329 -7.87 -29.91 11.08
CA CYS A 329 -7.99 -28.78 12.01
C CYS A 329 -7.37 -27.51 11.43
N CYS A 330 -6.20 -27.60 10.79
CA CYS A 330 -5.59 -26.45 10.11
C CYS A 330 -6.47 -25.94 8.97
N LEU A 331 -7.08 -26.81 8.16
CA LEU A 331 -7.98 -26.40 7.08
C LEU A 331 -9.25 -25.73 7.61
N SER A 332 -9.87 -26.27 8.66
CA SER A 332 -11.02 -25.64 9.33
C SER A 332 -10.67 -24.24 9.83
N ALA A 333 -9.50 -24.09 10.47
CA ALA A 333 -9.04 -22.78 10.94
C ALA A 333 -8.78 -21.80 9.77
N ALA A 334 -8.28 -22.30 8.63
CA ALA A 334 -8.10 -21.47 7.44
C ALA A 334 -9.43 -20.97 6.87
N ASP A 335 -10.47 -21.82 6.84
CA ASP A 335 -11.81 -21.45 6.38
C ASP A 335 -12.42 -20.35 7.28
N ASP A 336 -12.29 -20.48 8.60
CA ASP A 336 -12.78 -19.47 9.55
C ASP A 336 -12.08 -18.12 9.37
N ILE A 337 -10.75 -18.14 9.23
CA ILE A 337 -9.94 -16.93 9.02
C ILE A 337 -10.24 -16.32 7.64
N LEU A 338 -10.48 -17.15 6.62
CA LEU A 338 -10.88 -16.67 5.29
C LEU A 338 -12.25 -15.97 5.34
N ALA A 339 -13.20 -16.50 6.12
CA ALA A 339 -14.48 -15.84 6.34
C ALA A 339 -14.32 -14.50 7.08
N GLU A 340 -13.40 -14.40 8.04
CA GLU A 340 -13.04 -13.13 8.67
C GLU A 340 -12.35 -12.16 7.69
N SER A 341 -11.44 -12.65 6.86
CA SER A 341 -10.77 -11.86 5.82
C SER A 341 -11.78 -11.25 4.85
N LYS A 342 -12.72 -12.05 4.34
CA LYS A 342 -13.79 -11.58 3.45
C LYS A 342 -14.63 -10.48 4.11
N ARG A 343 -14.94 -10.60 5.40
CA ARG A 343 -15.67 -9.56 6.15
C ARG A 343 -14.85 -8.28 6.30
N ALA A 344 -13.55 -8.40 6.57
CA ALA A 344 -12.64 -7.26 6.67
C ALA A 344 -12.49 -6.55 5.31
N CYS A 345 -12.35 -7.29 4.22
CA CYS A 345 -12.36 -6.77 2.84
C CYS A 345 -13.65 -5.99 2.55
N LEU A 346 -14.82 -6.59 2.81
CA LEU A 346 -16.09 -5.91 2.64
C LEU A 346 -16.17 -4.62 3.46
N SER A 347 -15.68 -4.63 4.70
CA SER A 347 -15.65 -3.44 5.56
C SER A 347 -14.76 -2.35 4.97
N PHE A 348 -13.59 -2.71 4.44
CA PHE A 348 -12.68 -1.79 3.75
C PHE A 348 -13.33 -1.19 2.48
N CYS A 349 -13.97 -2.03 1.66
CA CYS A 349 -14.60 -1.60 0.41
C CYS A 349 -15.84 -0.71 0.64
N LEU A 350 -16.57 -0.92 1.73
CA LEU A 350 -17.74 -0.12 2.11
C LEU A 350 -17.37 1.17 2.86
N ALA A 351 -16.15 1.29 3.38
CA ALA A 351 -15.67 2.52 3.96
C ALA A 351 -15.56 3.61 2.88
N ASN A 352 -15.92 4.84 3.23
CA ASN A 352 -15.90 5.98 2.30
C ASN A 352 -14.59 6.01 1.50
N PRO A 353 -14.66 6.25 0.17
CA PRO A 353 -13.46 6.43 -0.64
C PRO A 353 -12.65 7.60 -0.09
N ILE A 354 -11.32 7.46 -0.08
CA ILE A 354 -10.42 8.53 0.35
C ILE A 354 -10.31 9.55 -0.78
N THR A 355 -10.09 9.08 -2.00
CA THR A 355 -10.17 9.90 -3.21
C THR A 355 -11.63 10.17 -3.56
N ARG A 356 -11.99 11.43 -3.79
CA ARG A 356 -13.29 11.79 -4.38
C ARG A 356 -13.53 10.95 -5.63
N SER A 357 -14.56 10.11 -5.59
CA SER A 357 -15.17 9.56 -6.80
C SER A 357 -15.98 10.67 -7.43
N ASP A 358 -15.53 11.20 -8.56
CA ASP A 358 -16.39 11.96 -9.46
C ASP A 358 -17.55 11.09 -9.96
#